data_AF-A0A8B6X8N6-F1
#
_entry.id   AF-A0A8B6X8N6-F1
#
_cell.length_a   1.000
_cell.length_b   1.000
_cell.length_c   1.000
_cell.angle_alpha   90.00
_cell.angle_beta   90.00
_cell.angle_gamma   90.00
#
_symmetry.space_group_name_H-M   'P 1'
#
loop_
_entity.id
_entity.type
_entity.pdbx_description
1 polymer ?
#
loop_
_entity_poly.entity_id
_entity_poly.type
_entity_poly.pdbx_seq_one_letter_code
_entity_poly.pdbx_strand_id
1 'polypeptide(L)'
;MDRLTISLPEDLATAFDRLIARQGYGNRSEAMRDLIRRAVENDRLARAEAPHCVASVSYVYNHHERVASDRLMEVQHEHHDLTVASLHAHLDHEHCIETLLLKGPTNAVRQCAERIVAERGVRHGNIHVVPLVEVGAPHVHGHGHAHDHPHDHPHDHGDAEGKPHVHLRPGS
;
A
#
# COMPACT_ATOMS: atom_id res chain seq x y z
N MET A 1 -8.90 -15.10 21.42
CA MET A 1 -9.74 -14.09 20.74
C MET A 1 -10.69 -13.56 21.77
N ASP A 2 -10.62 -12.27 22.07
CA ASP A 2 -11.33 -11.71 23.22
C ASP A 2 -12.72 -11.21 22.81
N ARG A 3 -13.70 -11.41 23.70
CA ARG A 3 -15.10 -11.03 23.46
C ARG A 3 -15.40 -9.72 24.18
N LEU A 4 -15.68 -8.69 23.39
CA LEU A 4 -16.14 -7.39 23.88
C LEU A 4 -17.65 -7.27 23.67
N THR A 5 -18.37 -6.74 24.67
CA THR A 5 -19.79 -6.38 24.57
C THR A 5 -19.90 -4.86 24.61
N ILE A 6 -20.58 -4.28 23.64
CA ILE A 6 -20.69 -2.82 23.47
C ILE A 6 -22.17 -2.46 23.44
N SER A 7 -22.56 -1.46 24.23
CA SER A 7 -23.89 -0.88 24.22
C SER A 7 -23.89 0.35 23.32
N LEU A 8 -24.85 0.43 22.39
CA LEU A 8 -25.03 1.54 21.46
C LEU A 8 -26.47 2.05 21.51
N PRO A 9 -26.70 3.36 21.29
CA PRO A 9 -28.03 3.87 20.99
C PRO A 9 -28.69 3.11 19.82
N GLU A 10 -30.01 2.92 19.90
CA GLU A 10 -30.76 2.10 18.93
C GLU A 10 -30.69 2.65 17.49
N ASP A 11 -30.75 3.97 17.36
CA ASP A 11 -30.61 4.69 16.10
C ASP A 11 -29.22 4.48 15.48
N LEU A 12 -28.17 4.55 16.29
CA LEU A 12 -26.80 4.30 15.85
C LEU A 12 -26.59 2.83 15.45
N ALA A 13 -27.12 1.88 16.23
CA ALA A 13 -27.05 0.46 15.89
C ALA A 13 -27.76 0.17 14.55
N THR A 14 -28.92 0.78 14.33
CA THR A 14 -29.68 0.67 13.07
C THR A 14 -28.93 1.31 11.91
N ALA A 15 -28.30 2.47 12.11
CA ALA A 15 -27.48 3.11 11.10
C ALA A 15 -26.26 2.26 10.72
N PHE A 16 -25.63 1.63 11.72
CA PHE A 16 -24.52 0.70 11.52
C PHE A 16 -24.97 -0.51 10.70
N ASP A 17 -26.10 -1.15 11.02
CA ASP A 17 -26.63 -2.27 10.23
C ASP A 17 -26.84 -1.93 8.75
N ARG A 18 -27.44 -0.77 8.49
CA ARG A 18 -27.64 -0.29 7.11
C ARG A 18 -26.32 -0.04 6.41
N LEU A 19 -25.32 0.48 7.12
CA LEU A 19 -23.99 0.73 6.57
C LEU A 19 -23.30 -0.59 6.19
N ILE A 20 -23.27 -1.57 7.09
CA ILE A 20 -22.54 -2.82 6.88
C ILE A 20 -23.20 -3.68 5.80
N ALA A 21 -24.53 -3.65 5.70
CA ALA A 21 -25.27 -4.33 4.63
C ALA A 21 -24.94 -3.73 3.25
N ARG A 22 -24.87 -2.40 3.14
CA ARG A 22 -24.45 -1.73 1.88
C ARG A 22 -22.99 -2.03 1.52
N GLN A 23 -22.12 -2.21 2.50
CA GLN A 23 -20.71 -2.56 2.29
C GLN A 23 -20.49 -4.06 2.06
N GLY A 24 -21.54 -4.90 2.16
CA GLY A 24 -21.47 -6.33 1.86
C GLY A 24 -20.89 -7.20 2.98
N TYR A 25 -20.81 -6.71 4.23
CA TYR A 25 -20.33 -7.54 5.34
C TYR A 25 -21.33 -8.64 5.70
N GLY A 26 -20.80 -9.82 6.03
CA GLY A 26 -21.62 -10.97 6.45
C GLY A 26 -22.12 -10.87 7.90
N ASN A 27 -21.44 -10.10 8.76
CA ASN A 27 -21.83 -9.92 10.16
C ASN A 27 -21.28 -8.64 10.80
N ARG A 28 -21.92 -8.19 11.88
CA ARG A 28 -21.50 -7.00 12.67
C ARG A 28 -20.08 -7.11 13.24
N SER A 29 -19.66 -8.30 13.66
CA SER A 29 -18.36 -8.50 14.33
C SER A 29 -17.18 -8.30 13.37
N GLU A 30 -17.34 -8.68 12.10
CA GLU A 30 -16.36 -8.44 11.04
C GLU A 30 -16.25 -6.95 10.72
N ALA A 31 -17.39 -6.29 10.49
CA ALA A 31 -17.43 -4.86 10.27
C ALA A 31 -16.85 -4.06 11.44
N MET A 32 -17.16 -4.46 12.68
CA MET A 32 -16.61 -3.84 13.89
C MET A 32 -15.10 -4.05 14.00
N ARG A 33 -14.60 -5.25 13.68
CA ARG A 33 -13.16 -5.52 13.69
C ARG A 33 -12.42 -4.66 12.69
N ASP A 34 -12.95 -4.51 11.47
CA ASP A 34 -12.35 -3.68 10.45
C ASP A 34 -12.43 -2.19 10.80
N LEU A 35 -13.53 -1.74 11.41
CA LEU A 35 -13.66 -0.39 11.95
C LEU A 35 -12.61 -0.11 13.02
N ILE A 36 -12.46 -1.01 14.00
CA ILE A 36 -11.46 -0.90 15.08
C ILE A 36 -10.05 -0.91 14.50
N ARG A 37 -9.74 -1.83 13.58
CA ARG A 37 -8.42 -1.90 12.92
C ARG A 37 -8.11 -0.57 12.23
N ARG A 38 -9.02 -0.05 11.40
CA ARG A 38 -8.84 1.24 10.73
C ARG A 38 -8.61 2.38 11.73
N ALA A 39 -9.36 2.42 12.82
CA ALA A 39 -9.21 3.44 13.86
C ALA A 39 -7.84 3.36 14.56
N VAL A 40 -7.38 2.15 14.91
CA VAL A 40 -6.07 1.93 15.54
C VAL A 40 -4.92 2.28 14.58
N GLU A 41 -5.00 1.85 13.33
CA GLU A 41 -3.97 2.17 12.33
C GLU A 41 -3.90 3.67 12.05
N ASN A 42 -5.04 4.35 11.98
CA ASN A 42 -5.08 5.82 11.83
C ASN A 42 -4.45 6.54 13.04
N ASP A 43 -4.67 6.07 14.27
CA ASP A 43 -4.04 6.62 15.48
C ASP A 43 -2.52 6.38 15.48
N ARG A 44 -2.06 5.18 15.12
CA ARG A 44 -0.62 4.87 14.96
C ARG A 44 0.06 5.80 13.95
N LEU A 45 -0.58 6.03 12.81
CA LEU A 45 -0.10 6.97 11.79
C LEU A 45 -0.07 8.42 12.33
N ALA A 46 -1.11 8.84 13.06
CA ALA A 46 -1.17 10.18 13.66
C ALA A 46 -0.07 10.41 14.71
N ARG A 47 0.35 9.36 15.42
CA ARG A 47 1.42 9.42 16.43
C ARG A 47 2.83 9.24 15.88
N ALA A 48 2.97 9.01 14.57
CA ALA A 48 4.25 8.73 13.91
C ALA A 48 5.01 7.51 14.51
N GLU A 49 4.28 6.54 15.06
CA GLU A 49 4.85 5.37 15.75
C GLU A 49 5.42 4.31 14.77
N ALA A 50 5.16 4.45 13.48
CA ALA A 50 5.67 3.54 12.44
C ALA A 50 6.87 4.19 11.71
N PRO A 51 8.10 3.63 11.81
CA PRO A 51 9.28 4.19 11.15
C PRO A 51 9.25 4.02 9.63
N HIS A 52 8.54 2.99 9.14
CA HIS A 52 8.37 2.72 7.71
C HIS A 52 6.88 2.58 7.35
N CYS A 53 6.54 2.87 6.10
CA CYS A 53 5.20 2.66 5.57
C CYS A 53 5.23 2.28 4.09
N VAL A 54 4.06 1.85 3.60
CA VAL A 54 3.72 1.84 2.18
C VAL A 54 2.63 2.89 1.97
N ALA A 55 2.66 3.60 0.85
CA ALA A 55 1.56 4.48 0.46
C ALA A 55 1.09 4.18 -0.96
N SER A 56 -0.21 4.27 -1.17
CA SER A 56 -0.82 4.36 -2.50
C SER A 56 -1.23 5.81 -2.71
N VAL A 57 -0.62 6.48 -3.69
CA VAL A 57 -0.94 7.86 -4.07
C VAL A 57 -1.64 7.82 -5.40
N SER A 58 -2.91 8.22 -5.45
CA SER A 58 -3.66 8.30 -6.71
C SER A 58 -4.05 9.73 -7.02
N TYR A 59 -3.97 10.10 -8.29
CA TYR A 59 -4.31 11.44 -8.75
C TYR A 59 -4.75 11.44 -10.22
N VAL A 60 -5.49 12.48 -10.59
CA VAL A 60 -5.93 12.73 -11.97
C VAL A 60 -5.27 14.00 -12.47
N TYR A 61 -4.80 14.03 -13.72
CA TYR A 61 -4.25 15.25 -14.31
C TYR A 61 -4.57 15.32 -15.81
N ASN A 62 -4.50 16.51 -16.39
CA ASN A 62 -4.67 16.71 -17.82
C ASN A 62 -3.30 16.54 -18.52
N HIS A 63 -3.17 15.53 -19.38
CA HIS A 63 -1.89 15.24 -20.02
C HIS A 63 -1.54 16.17 -21.20
N HIS A 64 -2.49 16.99 -21.69
CA HIS A 64 -2.19 18.07 -22.62
C HIS A 64 -1.49 19.25 -21.92
N GLU A 65 -1.63 19.39 -20.60
CA GLU A 65 -0.86 20.35 -19.79
C GLU A 65 0.56 19.81 -19.55
N ARG A 66 1.41 19.87 -20.58
CA ARG A 66 2.77 19.29 -20.57
C ARG A 66 3.58 19.61 -19.32
N VAL A 67 3.51 20.84 -18.83
CA VAL A 67 4.28 21.26 -17.66
C VAL A 67 3.84 20.53 -16.38
N ALA A 68 2.57 20.13 -16.26
CA ALA A 68 2.11 19.31 -15.14
C ALA A 68 2.62 17.88 -15.26
N SER A 69 2.52 17.29 -16.47
CA SER A 69 3.05 15.96 -16.76
C SER A 69 4.55 15.85 -16.47
N ASP A 70 5.33 16.83 -16.93
CA ASP A 70 6.79 16.84 -16.77
C ASP A 70 7.18 16.98 -15.29
N ARG A 71 6.53 17.89 -14.55
CA ARG A 71 6.79 18.06 -13.11
C ARG A 71 6.45 16.81 -12.30
N LEU A 72 5.34 16.14 -12.62
CA LEU A 72 4.95 14.89 -11.97
C LEU A 72 5.99 13.79 -12.23
N MET A 73 6.45 13.67 -13.48
CA MET A 73 7.49 12.71 -13.85
C MET A 73 8.83 13.02 -13.15
N GLU A 74 9.18 14.29 -13.02
CA GLU A 74 10.39 14.73 -12.32
C GLU A 74 10.33 14.40 -10.82
N VAL A 75 9.20 14.65 -10.15
CA VAL A 75 9.02 14.28 -8.74
C VAL A 75 9.16 12.76 -8.54
N GLN A 76 8.60 11.95 -9.44
CA GLN A 76 8.76 10.49 -9.39
C GLN A 76 10.21 10.06 -9.60
N HIS A 77 10.93 10.68 -10.54
CA HIS A 77 12.35 10.38 -10.81
C HIS A 77 13.26 10.77 -9.64
N GLU A 78 13.01 11.92 -9.01
CA GLU A 78 13.72 12.36 -7.80
C GLU A 78 13.59 11.35 -6.65
N HIS A 79 12.45 10.64 -6.56
CA HIS A 79 12.12 9.69 -5.48
C HIS A 79 11.95 8.27 -6.02
N HIS A 80 12.75 7.88 -7.02
CA HIS A 80 12.73 6.54 -7.57
C HIS A 80 13.10 5.46 -6.54
N ASP A 81 13.82 5.84 -5.49
CA ASP A 81 14.17 4.98 -4.35
C ASP A 81 12.97 4.66 -3.46
N LEU A 82 11.98 5.55 -3.40
CA LEU A 82 10.72 5.33 -2.70
C LEU A 82 9.66 4.67 -3.58
N THR A 83 9.75 4.83 -4.90
CA THR A 83 8.72 4.38 -5.85
C THR A 83 8.87 2.89 -6.17
N VAL A 84 7.88 2.10 -5.76
CA VAL A 84 7.82 0.65 -6.01
C VAL A 84 7.24 0.37 -7.40
N ALA A 85 6.17 1.07 -7.76
CA ALA A 85 5.50 0.94 -9.05
C ALA A 85 4.66 2.18 -9.36
N SER A 86 4.48 2.47 -10.65
CA SER A 86 3.45 3.39 -11.15
C SER A 86 2.49 2.64 -12.06
N LEU A 87 1.20 2.97 -11.96
CA LEU A 87 0.17 2.57 -12.90
C LEU A 87 -0.48 3.83 -13.48
N HIS A 88 -0.51 3.92 -14.81
CA HIS A 88 -1.15 5.01 -15.55
C HIS A 88 -2.28 4.46 -16.41
N ALA A 89 -3.42 5.16 -16.43
CA ALA A 89 -4.53 4.87 -17.34
C ALA A 89 -5.14 6.15 -17.91
N HIS A 90 -5.49 6.13 -19.19
CA HIS A 90 -6.28 7.19 -19.81
C HIS A 90 -7.75 7.05 -19.41
N LEU A 91 -8.32 8.11 -18.83
CA LEU A 91 -9.75 8.17 -18.50
C LEU A 91 -10.57 8.66 -19.69
N ASP A 92 -10.04 9.64 -20.40
CA ASP A 92 -10.63 10.22 -21.61
C ASP A 92 -9.53 10.83 -22.49
N HIS A 93 -9.91 11.68 -23.45
CA HIS A 93 -8.96 12.28 -24.38
C HIS A 93 -7.97 13.25 -23.72
N GLU A 94 -8.30 13.82 -22.56
CA GLU A 94 -7.49 14.84 -21.90
C GLU A 94 -6.95 14.36 -20.55
N HIS A 95 -7.68 13.51 -19.84
CA HIS A 95 -7.39 13.14 -18.45
C HIS A 95 -6.76 11.76 -18.32
N CYS A 96 -5.78 11.70 -17.44
CA CYS A 96 -5.15 10.46 -17.00
C CYS A 96 -5.37 10.30 -15.51
N ILE A 97 -5.55 9.05 -15.05
CA ILE A 97 -5.38 8.68 -13.67
C ILE A 97 -4.03 7.97 -13.53
N GLU A 98 -3.28 8.35 -12.50
CA GLU A 98 -2.05 7.65 -12.13
C GLU A 98 -2.14 7.21 -10.67
N THR A 99 -1.56 6.04 -10.38
CA THR A 99 -1.44 5.50 -9.03
C THR A 99 -0.01 5.05 -8.79
N LEU A 100 0.64 5.67 -7.81
CA LEU A 100 1.99 5.36 -7.37
C LEU A 100 1.93 4.53 -6.08
N LEU A 101 2.62 3.40 -6.08
CA LEU A 101 2.96 2.69 -4.85
C LEU A 101 4.33 3.16 -4.36
N LEU A 102 4.36 3.76 -3.18
CA LEU A 102 5.56 4.23 -2.50
C LEU A 102 5.86 3.35 -1.28
N LYS A 103 7.14 3.18 -0.94
CA LYS A 103 7.58 2.40 0.22
C LYS A 103 8.90 2.96 0.75
N GLY A 104 8.98 3.14 2.07
CA GLY A 104 10.20 3.65 2.69
C GLY A 104 9.95 4.24 4.08
N PRO A 105 10.86 5.10 4.57
CA PRO A 105 10.68 5.82 5.82
C PRO A 105 9.40 6.67 5.78
N THR A 106 8.59 6.60 6.82
CA THR A 106 7.24 7.20 6.83
C THR A 106 7.25 8.68 6.46
N ASN A 107 8.20 9.46 6.99
CA ASN A 107 8.30 10.89 6.69
C ASN A 107 8.65 11.15 5.22
N ALA A 108 9.57 10.38 4.64
CA ALA A 108 9.98 10.54 3.24
C ALA A 108 8.84 10.18 2.28
N VAL A 109 8.14 9.07 2.55
CA VAL A 109 6.98 8.64 1.77
C VAL A 109 5.86 9.68 1.84
N ARG A 110 5.54 10.19 3.03
CA ARG A 110 4.49 11.21 3.20
C ARG A 110 4.85 12.50 2.48
N GLN A 111 6.09 12.97 2.62
CA GLN A 111 6.53 14.19 1.95
C GLN A 111 6.48 14.06 0.42
N CYS A 112 6.91 12.92 -0.13
CA CYS A 112 6.80 12.65 -1.56
C CYS A 112 5.33 12.63 -2.02
N ALA A 113 4.48 11.89 -1.32
CA ALA A 113 3.05 11.79 -1.63
C ALA A 113 2.35 13.16 -1.57
N GLU A 114 2.62 13.96 -0.54
CA GLU A 114 2.05 15.29 -0.36
C GLU A 114 2.54 16.26 -1.45
N ARG A 115 3.82 16.19 -1.86
CA ARG A 115 4.34 16.97 -3.00
C ARG A 115 3.61 16.63 -4.30
N ILE A 116 3.40 15.35 -4.58
CA ILE A 116 2.67 14.89 -5.78
C ILE A 116 1.25 15.45 -5.77
N VAL A 117 0.51 15.29 -4.67
CA VAL A 117 -0.89 15.75 -4.58
C VAL A 117 -1.01 17.27 -4.61
N ALA A 118 -0.01 18.00 -4.11
CA ALA A 118 0.03 19.46 -4.15
C ALA A 118 0.49 20.04 -5.51
N GLU A 119 0.93 19.20 -6.45
CA GLU A 119 1.47 19.64 -7.73
C GLU A 119 0.41 20.37 -8.56
N ARG A 120 0.81 21.47 -9.22
CA ARG A 120 -0.13 22.27 -10.01
C ARG A 120 -0.57 21.48 -11.24
N GLY A 121 -1.88 21.29 -11.39
CA GLY A 121 -2.47 20.50 -12.47
C GLY A 121 -2.99 19.14 -12.00
N VAL A 122 -2.62 18.72 -10.78
CA VAL A 122 -3.24 17.56 -10.12
C VAL A 122 -4.65 17.90 -9.65
N ARG A 123 -5.55 16.97 -9.92
CA ARG A 123 -6.95 16.95 -9.50
C ARG A 123 -7.21 15.65 -8.75
N HIS A 124 -8.10 15.70 -7.77
CA HIS A 124 -8.55 14.50 -7.03
C HIS A 124 -7.41 13.65 -6.45
N GLY A 125 -6.37 14.29 -5.91
CA GLY A 125 -5.27 13.58 -5.25
C GLY A 125 -5.71 12.91 -3.95
N ASN A 126 -5.35 11.64 -3.74
CA ASN A 126 -5.62 10.89 -2.54
C ASN A 126 -4.37 10.10 -2.12
N ILE A 127 -4.12 10.04 -0.81
CA ILE A 127 -2.98 9.36 -0.22
C ILE A 127 -3.53 8.36 0.79
N HIS A 128 -3.29 7.07 0.53
CA HIS A 128 -3.59 6.01 1.47
C HIS A 128 -2.30 5.43 2.02
N VAL A 129 -2.02 5.67 3.31
CA VAL A 129 -0.80 5.19 3.98
C VAL A 129 -1.13 3.96 4.80
N VAL A 130 -0.27 2.94 4.71
CA VAL A 130 -0.31 1.72 5.50
C VAL A 130 1.00 1.65 6.30
N PRO A 131 0.97 1.75 7.63
CA PRO A 131 2.18 1.65 8.44
C PRO A 131 2.74 0.22 8.41
N LEU A 132 4.06 0.11 8.48
CA LEU A 132 4.76 -1.16 8.59
C LEU A 132 5.37 -1.25 10.00
N VAL A 133 4.84 -2.16 10.82
CA VAL A 133 5.16 -2.26 12.24
C VAL A 133 6.31 -3.27 12.49
N GLU A 134 6.55 -4.21 11.57
CA GLU A 134 7.60 -5.23 11.70
C GLU A 134 8.43 -5.39 10.42
N VAL A 135 9.74 -5.19 10.58
CA VAL A 135 10.81 -5.63 9.68
C VAL A 135 11.03 -7.12 10.00
N GLY A 136 10.38 -8.02 9.27
CA GLY A 136 10.55 -9.46 9.46
C GLY A 136 12.02 -9.86 9.30
N ALA A 137 12.51 -10.74 10.17
CA ALA A 137 13.91 -11.19 10.15
C ALA A 137 14.33 -11.64 8.73
N PRO A 138 15.57 -11.30 8.31
CA PRO A 138 16.07 -11.72 7.01
C PRO A 138 15.99 -13.24 6.89
N HIS A 139 15.38 -13.73 5.81
CA HIS A 139 15.35 -15.16 5.51
C HIS A 139 15.88 -15.41 4.10
N VAL A 140 16.36 -16.64 3.90
CA VAL A 140 16.94 -17.13 2.66
C VAL A 140 16.01 -18.22 2.13
N HIS A 141 15.49 -18.03 0.92
CA HIS A 141 14.80 -19.11 0.21
C HIS A 141 15.85 -19.96 -0.50
N GLY A 142 16.06 -21.19 -0.03
CA GLY A 142 16.81 -22.20 -0.76
C GLY A 142 15.95 -22.73 -1.91
N HIS A 143 16.29 -22.37 -3.15
CA HIS A 143 15.66 -22.94 -4.34
C HIS A 143 16.22 -24.34 -4.60
N GLY A 144 15.69 -25.35 -3.90
CA GLY A 144 15.91 -26.75 -4.25
C GLY A 144 15.05 -27.13 -5.45
N HIS A 145 15.60 -27.03 -6.66
CA HIS A 145 14.95 -27.54 -7.87
C HIS A 145 15.15 -29.06 -7.98
N ALA A 146 14.15 -29.84 -7.60
CA ALA A 146 14.08 -31.26 -7.96
C ALA A 146 13.47 -31.37 -9.37
N HIS A 147 14.29 -31.66 -10.38
CA HIS A 147 13.82 -32.06 -11.70
C HIS A 147 14.15 -33.53 -11.92
N ASP A 148 13.12 -34.34 -12.16
CA ASP A 148 13.24 -35.74 -12.54
C ASP A 148 13.34 -35.80 -14.07
N HIS A 149 14.55 -35.91 -14.60
CA HIS A 149 14.80 -36.08 -16.03
C HIS A 149 15.69 -37.31 -16.30
N PRO A 150 15.30 -38.18 -17.24
CA PRO A 150 16.03 -39.41 -17.52
C PRO A 150 17.13 -39.16 -18.57
N HIS A 151 18.12 -38.30 -18.30
CA HIS A 151 19.32 -38.23 -19.12
C HIS A 151 20.58 -37.99 -18.29
N ASP A 152 21.52 -38.91 -18.46
CA ASP A 152 22.76 -39.07 -17.70
C ASP A 152 23.85 -38.13 -18.27
N HIS A 153 23.81 -36.86 -17.86
CA HIS A 153 24.91 -35.93 -18.07
C HIS A 153 25.26 -35.20 -16.77
N PRO A 154 26.54 -35.21 -16.33
CA PRO A 154 26.94 -34.56 -15.11
C PRO A 154 27.00 -33.04 -15.34
N HIS A 155 26.11 -32.31 -14.66
CA HIS A 155 26.21 -30.86 -14.52
C HIS A 155 26.60 -30.52 -13.08
N ASP A 156 27.65 -29.73 -12.94
CA ASP A 156 28.07 -29.12 -11.67
C ASP A 156 27.19 -27.89 -11.42
N HIS A 157 26.31 -27.97 -10.42
CA HIS A 157 25.49 -26.85 -9.98
C HIS A 157 26.19 -26.14 -8.84
N GLY A 158 26.79 -24.98 -9.14
CA GLY A 158 27.29 -24.08 -8.10
C GLY A 158 26.15 -23.60 -7.20
N ASP A 159 26.29 -23.81 -5.89
CA ASP A 159 25.35 -23.36 -4.87
C ASP A 159 25.19 -21.84 -4.90
N ALA A 160 24.10 -21.36 -5.51
CA ALA A 160 23.70 -19.96 -5.40
C ALA A 160 23.03 -19.75 -4.04
N GLU A 161 23.83 -19.42 -3.02
CA GLU A 161 23.32 -18.94 -1.73
C GLU A 161 22.39 -17.74 -1.96
N GLY A 162 21.10 -17.91 -1.64
CA GLY A 162 20.11 -16.86 -1.79
C GLY A 162 20.45 -15.65 -0.92
N LYS A 163 20.36 -14.43 -1.49
CA LYS A 163 20.62 -13.21 -0.74
C LYS A 163 19.60 -13.05 0.40
N PRO A 164 20.03 -12.74 1.63
CA PRO A 164 19.10 -12.45 2.72
C PRO A 164 18.27 -11.21 2.39
N HIS A 165 16.95 -11.32 2.53
CA HIS A 165 16.03 -10.20 2.33
C HIS A 165 14.97 -10.16 3.44
N VAL A 166 14.49 -8.95 3.72
CA VAL A 166 13.54 -8.64 4.79
C VAL A 166 12.13 -8.60 4.21
N HIS A 167 11.20 -9.30 4.85
CA HIS A 167 9.77 -9.17 4.55
C HIS A 167 9.11 -8.16 5.48
N LEU A 168 8.44 -7.17 4.90
CA LEU A 168 7.66 -6.19 5.65
C LEU A 168 6.21 -6.66 5.70
N ARG A 169 5.64 -6.70 6.91
CA ARG A 169 4.25 -7.07 7.12
C ARG A 169 3.41 -5.83 7.42
N PRO A 170 2.17 -5.73 6.87
CA PRO A 170 1.23 -4.70 7.28
C PRO A 170 0.96 -4.77 8.79
N GLY A 171 0.77 -3.61 9.44
CA GLY A 171 0.24 -3.57 10.80
C GLY A 171 -1.10 -4.31 10.89
N SER A 172 -1.22 -5.18 11.90
CA SER A 172 -2.40 -6.04 12.13
C SER A 172 -3.61 -5.30 12.68
#